data_AF-A0A9D9XFG3-F1
#
_entry.id   AF-A0A9D9XFG3-F1
#
_cell.length_a   1.000
_cell.length_b   1.000
_cell.length_c   1.000
_cell.angle_alpha   90.00
_cell.angle_beta   90.00
_cell.angle_gamma   90.00
#
_symmetry.space_group_name_H-M   'P 1'
#
loop_
_entity.id
_entity.type
_entity.pdbx_description
1 polymer ?
#
loop_
_entity_poly.entity_id
_entity_poly.type
_entity_poly.pdbx_seq_one_letter_code
_entity_poly.pdbx_strand_id
1 'polypeptide(L)'
;GSAATTFTWDVYLFGAQSDADATTINLSALTADQDFSSPDGLVFSRNTGIMWIQTDDGAYTDVTNCMMLAAMPGQVGDGAKRTLNYTKADASTLSVDTYVGKVPTPATLKRFLVGPKACEITGLTETPDGKAIFINIQHPGETTLLANIATPSLYTSQWPSNAGYGAGNRPRSATIVITKNDGGKIGT
;
A
#
# COMPACT_ATOMS: atom_id res chain seq x y z
N GLY A 1 -33.16 -12.13 7.64
CA GLY A 1 -32.04 -11.51 8.39
C GLY A 1 -32.51 -10.17 8.88
N SER A 2 -32.35 -9.88 10.16
CA SER A 2 -32.53 -8.51 10.67
C SER A 2 -31.46 -7.64 10.02
N ALA A 3 -31.87 -6.57 9.33
CA ALA A 3 -30.93 -5.61 8.76
C ALA A 3 -30.44 -4.69 9.88
N ALA A 4 -29.17 -4.79 10.25
CA ALA A 4 -28.56 -3.85 11.18
C ALA A 4 -28.48 -2.46 10.52
N THR A 5 -28.81 -1.41 11.28
CA THR A 5 -28.75 -0.01 10.83
C THR A 5 -27.61 0.79 11.48
N THR A 6 -26.85 0.16 12.37
CA THR A 6 -25.72 0.77 13.09
C THR A 6 -24.51 -0.15 13.03
N PHE A 7 -23.32 0.46 13.10
CA PHE A 7 -22.04 -0.24 13.17
C PHE A 7 -21.04 0.54 14.03
N THR A 8 -20.09 -0.17 14.60
CA THR A 8 -18.91 0.40 15.28
C THR A 8 -17.74 0.37 14.30
N TRP A 9 -16.91 1.42 14.31
CA TRP A 9 -15.77 1.54 13.43
C TRP A 9 -14.61 2.25 14.13
N ASP A 10 -13.40 1.97 13.66
CA ASP A 10 -12.15 2.65 13.96
C ASP A 10 -11.28 2.69 12.69
N VAL A 11 -10.14 3.38 12.76
CA VAL A 11 -9.19 3.43 11.65
C VAL A 11 -8.12 2.38 11.86
N TYR A 12 -8.13 1.31 11.07
CA TYR A 12 -7.17 0.20 11.18
C TYR A 12 -5.71 0.68 11.11
N LEU A 13 -5.36 1.47 10.09
CA LEU A 13 -4.04 2.06 9.90
C LEU A 13 -4.15 3.47 9.30
N PHE A 14 -3.32 4.38 9.78
CA PHE A 14 -3.03 5.67 9.16
C PHE A 14 -1.70 5.55 8.41
N GLY A 15 -1.73 5.65 7.08
CA GLY A 15 -0.52 5.72 6.27
C GLY A 15 0.25 7.02 6.53
N ALA A 16 1.56 6.92 6.70
CA ALA A 16 2.48 8.03 6.93
C ALA A 16 3.92 7.56 6.68
N GLN A 17 4.83 8.49 6.38
CA GLN A 17 6.27 8.21 6.45
C GLN A 17 6.64 7.85 7.89
N SER A 18 7.58 6.92 8.07
CA SER A 18 7.97 6.45 9.40
C SER A 18 8.65 7.51 10.28
N ASP A 19 9.29 8.51 9.67
CA ASP A 19 9.95 9.64 10.32
C ASP A 19 9.05 10.88 10.50
N ALA A 20 7.80 10.82 10.05
CA ALA A 20 6.84 11.88 10.26
C ALA A 20 6.46 12.03 11.74
N ASP A 21 5.94 13.22 12.12
CA ASP A 21 5.57 13.55 13.49
C ASP A 21 4.67 12.47 14.11
N ALA A 22 5.17 11.79 15.16
CA ALA A 22 4.48 10.67 15.79
C ALA A 22 3.24 11.08 16.62
N THR A 23 3.05 12.38 16.84
CA THR A 23 1.94 12.91 17.65
C THR A 23 0.76 13.34 16.81
N THR A 24 0.99 13.70 15.54
CA THR A 24 -0.04 14.29 14.66
C THR A 24 -0.13 13.67 13.26
N ILE A 25 0.89 12.92 12.80
CA ILE A 25 0.95 12.35 11.45
C ILE A 25 1.11 10.83 11.47
N ASN A 26 2.21 10.30 12.02
CA ASN A 26 2.46 8.85 12.11
C ASN A 26 1.73 8.23 13.31
N LEU A 27 0.40 8.29 13.27
CA LEU A 27 -0.45 7.85 14.38
C LEU A 27 -0.41 6.35 14.63
N SER A 28 -0.10 5.57 13.58
CA SER A 28 0.02 4.12 13.63
C SER A 28 1.41 3.63 14.03
N ALA A 29 2.36 4.55 14.31
CA ALA A 29 3.75 4.22 14.63
C ALA A 29 4.39 3.28 13.60
N LEU A 30 4.14 3.55 12.31
CA LEU A 30 4.74 2.82 11.20
C LEU A 30 6.26 2.97 11.22
N THR A 31 6.94 1.89 10.91
CA THR A 31 8.40 1.85 10.70
C THR A 31 8.72 1.89 9.20
N ALA A 32 9.99 2.08 8.83
CA ALA A 32 10.43 2.09 7.42
C ALA A 32 10.12 0.78 6.66
N ASP A 33 9.86 -0.33 7.37
CA ASP A 33 9.47 -1.61 6.77
C ASP A 33 7.97 -1.67 6.41
N GLN A 34 7.20 -0.68 6.87
CA GLN A 34 5.74 -0.70 6.94
C GLN A 34 5.08 0.57 6.47
N ASP A 35 5.81 1.69 6.38
CA ASP A 35 5.28 2.97 5.96
C ASP A 35 4.78 2.94 4.51
N PHE A 36 3.72 3.69 4.28
CA PHE A 36 3.02 3.77 3.01
C PHE A 36 2.15 5.01 3.03
N SER A 37 1.71 5.45 1.85
CA SER A 37 0.55 6.33 1.73
C SER A 37 -0.40 5.86 0.64
N SER A 38 -1.54 6.54 0.56
CA SER A 38 -2.55 6.35 -0.48
C SER A 38 -2.93 4.87 -0.69
N PRO A 39 -3.38 4.16 0.36
CA PRO A 39 -3.92 2.81 0.18
C PRO A 39 -5.17 2.86 -0.70
N ASP A 40 -5.21 2.00 -1.70
CA ASP A 40 -6.30 1.86 -2.66
C ASP A 40 -6.87 0.44 -2.60
N GLY A 41 -6.25 -0.51 -3.29
CA GLY A 41 -6.76 -1.87 -3.44
C GLY A 41 -6.70 -2.68 -2.13
N LEU A 42 -7.78 -3.42 -1.83
CA LEU A 42 -7.88 -4.29 -0.66
C LEU A 42 -8.45 -5.66 -1.02
N VAL A 43 -7.73 -6.73 -0.65
CA VAL A 43 -8.16 -8.11 -0.89
C VAL A 43 -7.74 -9.03 0.25
N PHE A 44 -8.66 -9.86 0.74
CA PHE A 44 -8.32 -10.96 1.65
C PHE A 44 -7.92 -12.22 0.87
N SER A 45 -6.79 -12.84 1.25
CA SER A 45 -6.50 -14.23 0.87
C SER A 45 -7.49 -15.16 1.55
N ARG A 46 -8.15 -16.02 0.77
CA ARG A 46 -9.02 -17.07 1.31
C ARG A 46 -8.23 -18.22 1.93
N ASN A 47 -6.95 -18.34 1.56
CA ASN A 47 -6.08 -19.43 2.00
C ASN A 47 -5.36 -19.13 3.33
N THR A 48 -5.03 -17.87 3.60
CA THR A 48 -4.24 -17.47 4.77
C THR A 48 -4.93 -16.45 5.68
N GLY A 49 -5.98 -15.77 5.20
CA GLY A 49 -6.61 -14.67 5.94
C GLY A 49 -5.78 -13.38 5.94
N ILE A 50 -4.66 -13.33 5.22
CA ILE A 50 -3.90 -12.09 5.02
C ILE A 50 -4.78 -11.08 4.26
N MET A 51 -4.83 -9.85 4.75
CA MET A 51 -5.36 -8.71 4.03
C MET A 51 -4.22 -8.05 3.24
N TRP A 52 -4.33 -8.06 1.93
CA TRP A 52 -3.42 -7.35 1.03
C TRP A 52 -3.90 -5.92 0.86
N ILE A 53 -2.98 -4.97 1.01
CA ILE A 53 -3.21 -3.54 0.82
C ILE A 53 -2.31 -3.10 -0.35
N GLN A 54 -2.89 -2.50 -1.38
CA GLN A 54 -2.18 -1.98 -2.56
C GLN A 54 -2.21 -0.45 -2.53
N THR A 55 -1.20 0.22 -3.09
CA THR A 55 -1.13 1.70 -3.06
C THR A 55 -1.14 2.30 -4.47
N ASP A 56 -1.80 3.46 -4.59
CA ASP A 56 -1.75 4.37 -5.74
C ASP A 56 -1.30 5.74 -5.25
N ASP A 57 -0.02 6.04 -5.39
CA ASP A 57 0.66 7.07 -4.62
C ASP A 57 1.39 8.09 -5.50
N GLY A 58 1.09 9.37 -5.27
CA GLY A 58 1.82 10.51 -5.82
C GLY A 58 2.63 11.31 -4.79
N ALA A 59 2.48 11.03 -3.49
CA ALA A 59 2.99 11.84 -2.39
C ALA A 59 4.23 11.25 -1.68
N TYR A 60 4.39 9.92 -1.64
CA TYR A 60 5.53 9.24 -1.01
C TYR A 60 6.62 8.81 -2.01
N THR A 61 6.64 9.47 -3.17
CA THR A 61 7.54 9.16 -4.29
C THR A 61 8.98 9.61 -4.07
N ASP A 62 9.24 10.35 -2.99
CA ASP A 62 10.55 10.77 -2.51
C ASP A 62 11.31 9.66 -1.77
N VAL A 63 10.59 8.69 -1.20
CA VAL A 63 11.18 7.57 -0.47
C VAL A 63 11.15 6.26 -1.26
N THR A 64 10.02 5.92 -1.87
CA THR A 64 9.86 4.65 -2.60
C THR A 64 8.75 4.74 -3.66
N ASN A 65 8.49 3.65 -4.39
CA ASN A 65 7.38 3.55 -5.33
C ASN A 65 6.15 2.92 -4.66
N CYS A 66 5.00 2.96 -5.36
CA CYS A 66 3.81 2.20 -4.97
C CYS A 66 4.11 0.74 -4.64
N MET A 67 3.35 0.19 -3.70
CA MET A 67 3.69 -1.06 -3.03
C MET A 67 2.46 -1.90 -2.73
N MET A 68 2.71 -3.12 -2.27
CA MET A 68 1.72 -3.99 -1.67
C MET A 68 2.18 -4.42 -0.29
N LEU A 69 1.32 -4.30 0.71
CA LEU A 69 1.55 -4.74 2.08
C LEU A 69 0.73 -6.00 2.39
N ALA A 70 1.30 -6.88 3.21
CA ALA A 70 0.61 -8.00 3.82
C ALA A 70 0.26 -7.63 5.26
N ALA A 71 -1.04 -7.59 5.57
CA ALA A 71 -1.56 -7.24 6.88
C ALA A 71 -2.30 -8.42 7.51
N MET A 72 -2.09 -8.61 8.81
CA MET A 72 -2.92 -9.44 9.68
C MET A 72 -3.85 -8.49 10.45
N PRO A 73 -5.08 -8.26 9.97
CA PRO A 73 -5.98 -7.34 10.63
C PRO A 73 -6.46 -7.90 11.95
N GLY A 74 -6.70 -7.01 12.91
CA GLY A 74 -7.29 -7.35 14.19
C GLY A 74 -8.80 -7.15 14.17
N GLN A 75 -9.34 -6.52 15.20
CA GLN A 75 -10.78 -6.31 15.38
C GLN A 75 -11.06 -4.87 15.77
N VAL A 76 -12.23 -4.35 15.39
CA VAL A 76 -12.67 -3.02 15.80
C VAL A 76 -12.58 -2.88 17.33
N GLY A 77 -11.91 -1.82 17.79
CA GLY A 77 -11.70 -1.54 19.21
C GLY A 77 -10.47 -2.22 19.83
N ASP A 78 -9.60 -2.85 19.03
CA ASP A 78 -8.35 -3.44 19.51
C ASP A 78 -7.20 -2.42 19.71
N GLY A 79 -7.44 -1.17 19.29
CA GLY A 79 -6.52 -0.06 19.43
C GLY A 79 -6.85 0.88 20.59
N ALA A 80 -6.65 2.18 20.38
CA ALA A 80 -6.84 3.18 21.42
C ALA A 80 -7.31 4.53 20.87
N LYS A 81 -8.03 5.28 21.71
CA LYS A 81 -8.32 6.70 21.45
C LYS A 81 -7.02 7.51 21.54
N ARG A 82 -6.78 8.38 20.56
CA ARG A 82 -5.74 9.41 20.58
C ARG A 82 -6.35 10.79 20.45
N THR A 83 -5.87 11.73 21.26
CA THR A 83 -6.22 13.15 21.18
C THR A 83 -5.09 13.88 20.48
N LEU A 84 -5.38 14.41 19.29
CA LEU A 84 -4.46 15.19 18.46
C LEU A 84 -4.67 16.67 18.76
N ASN A 85 -3.59 17.41 18.99
CA ASN A 85 -3.65 18.84 19.28
C ASN A 85 -3.04 19.64 18.12
N TYR A 86 -3.85 20.47 17.48
CA TYR A 86 -3.43 21.35 16.39
C TYR A 86 -3.44 22.80 16.86
N THR A 87 -2.38 23.54 16.56
CA THR A 87 -2.34 24.99 16.78
C THR A 87 -3.08 25.69 15.64
N LYS A 88 -4.16 26.40 15.96
CA LYS A 88 -4.90 27.21 14.99
C LYS A 88 -4.14 28.49 14.66
N ALA A 89 -4.60 29.19 13.61
CA ALA A 89 -4.03 30.48 13.20
C ALA A 89 -4.08 31.56 14.29
N ASP A 90 -5.04 31.47 15.23
CA ASP A 90 -5.17 32.38 16.39
C ASP A 90 -4.36 31.94 17.62
N ALA A 91 -3.44 30.98 17.45
CA ALA A 91 -2.64 30.33 18.48
C ALA A 91 -3.43 29.51 19.53
N SER A 92 -4.76 29.39 19.40
CA SER A 92 -5.54 28.48 20.24
C SER A 92 -5.37 27.02 19.82
N THR A 93 -5.62 26.09 20.73
CA THR A 93 -5.52 24.65 20.46
C THR A 93 -6.86 24.10 19.96
N LEU A 94 -6.83 23.32 18.88
CA LEU A 94 -7.89 22.40 18.47
C LEU A 94 -7.52 20.98 18.89
N SER A 95 -8.28 20.40 19.81
CA SER A 95 -8.15 18.98 20.16
C SER A 95 -9.13 18.13 19.36
N VAL A 96 -8.64 17.09 18.69
CA VAL A 96 -9.43 16.14 17.90
C VAL A 96 -9.17 14.74 18.41
N ASP A 97 -10.22 14.04 18.83
CA ASP A 97 -10.13 12.62 19.18
C ASP A 97 -10.26 11.75 17.93
N THR A 98 -9.42 10.73 17.81
CA THR A 98 -9.51 9.68 16.79
C THR A 98 -9.27 8.31 17.43
N TYR A 99 -9.86 7.25 16.86
CA TYR A 99 -9.62 5.88 17.29
C TYR A 99 -8.66 5.22 16.31
N VAL A 100 -7.43 5.02 16.76
CA VAL A 100 -6.38 4.35 15.99
C VAL A 100 -6.42 2.88 16.33
N GLY A 101 -6.43 2.02 15.31
CA GLY A 101 -6.35 0.57 15.46
C GLY A 101 -5.06 0.13 16.17
N LYS A 102 -4.99 -1.15 16.51
CA LYS A 102 -3.81 -1.71 17.17
C LYS A 102 -2.52 -1.40 16.39
N VAL A 103 -1.51 -0.89 17.10
CA VAL A 103 -0.19 -0.61 16.54
C VAL A 103 0.37 -1.89 15.87
N PRO A 104 0.73 -1.84 14.58
CA PRO A 104 1.27 -3.00 13.89
C PRO A 104 2.67 -3.34 14.38
N THR A 105 3.05 -4.60 14.17
CA THR A 105 4.41 -5.11 14.38
C THR A 105 4.90 -5.73 13.08
N PRO A 106 6.21 -6.00 12.92
CA PRO A 106 6.71 -6.71 11.73
C PRO A 106 6.04 -8.06 11.47
N ALA A 107 5.43 -8.67 12.50
CA ALA A 107 4.66 -9.90 12.37
C ALA A 107 3.23 -9.70 11.83
N THR A 108 2.66 -8.50 11.97
CA THR A 108 1.25 -8.21 11.62
C THR A 108 1.10 -7.23 10.46
N LEU A 109 2.16 -6.54 10.06
CA LEU A 109 2.20 -5.70 8.88
C LEU A 109 3.61 -5.72 8.30
N LYS A 110 3.72 -5.99 7.00
CA LYS A 110 4.98 -5.96 6.27
C LYS A 110 4.77 -5.55 4.82
N ARG A 111 5.70 -4.79 4.27
CA ARG A 111 5.79 -4.59 2.83
C ARG A 111 6.16 -5.90 2.14
N PHE A 112 5.44 -6.25 1.09
CA PHE A 112 5.63 -7.50 0.35
C PHE A 112 6.17 -7.27 -1.06
N LEU A 113 5.67 -6.25 -1.76
CA LEU A 113 6.06 -5.90 -3.12
C LEU A 113 6.26 -4.39 -3.22
N VAL A 114 7.27 -3.96 -3.98
CA VAL A 114 7.44 -2.57 -4.45
C VAL A 114 7.40 -2.59 -5.97
N GLY A 115 6.57 -1.73 -6.54
CA GLY A 115 6.39 -1.58 -7.98
C GLY A 115 7.53 -0.83 -8.66
N PRO A 116 7.56 -0.84 -10.00
CA PRO A 116 8.44 0.03 -10.77
C PRO A 116 8.11 1.52 -10.57
N LYS A 117 8.99 2.37 -11.10
CA LYS A 117 8.83 3.83 -11.02
C LYS A 117 7.54 4.29 -11.71
N ALA A 118 6.86 5.24 -11.06
CA ALA A 118 5.67 5.91 -11.56
C ALA A 118 4.61 4.92 -12.05
N CYS A 119 4.28 3.96 -11.19
CA CYS A 119 3.20 2.99 -11.37
C CYS A 119 2.33 3.03 -10.12
N GLU A 120 1.14 2.45 -10.20
CA GLU A 120 0.41 1.96 -9.02
C GLU A 120 0.42 0.43 -8.97
N ILE A 121 0.20 -0.11 -7.77
CA ILE A 121 -0.11 -1.51 -7.58
C ILE A 121 -1.62 -1.62 -7.43
N THR A 122 -2.25 -2.46 -8.23
CA THR A 122 -3.71 -2.59 -8.21
C THR A 122 -4.14 -3.96 -8.73
N GLY A 123 -5.36 -4.36 -8.41
CA GLY A 123 -5.94 -5.65 -8.81
C GLY A 123 -5.18 -6.84 -8.24
N LEU A 124 -5.82 -7.65 -7.40
CA LEU A 124 -5.26 -8.90 -6.91
C LEU A 124 -6.27 -10.03 -7.03
N THR A 125 -5.81 -11.17 -7.51
CA THR A 125 -6.52 -12.44 -7.36
C THR A 125 -5.56 -13.56 -6.98
N GLU A 126 -6.09 -14.59 -6.32
CA GLU A 126 -5.33 -15.72 -5.79
C GLU A 126 -5.85 -17.01 -6.42
N THR A 127 -4.96 -17.93 -6.78
CA THR A 127 -5.35 -19.25 -7.26
C THR A 127 -6.10 -20.02 -6.17
N PRO A 128 -7.05 -20.91 -6.52
CA PRO A 128 -7.81 -21.68 -5.51
C PRO A 128 -6.95 -22.45 -4.51
N ASP A 129 -5.76 -22.90 -4.92
CA ASP A 129 -4.81 -23.62 -4.06
C ASP A 129 -3.92 -22.73 -3.19
N GLY A 130 -4.00 -21.40 -3.37
CA GLY A 130 -3.23 -20.38 -2.64
C GLY A 130 -1.75 -20.32 -3.02
N LYS A 131 -1.33 -20.95 -4.12
CA LYS A 131 0.09 -21.05 -4.50
C LYS A 131 0.57 -19.95 -5.44
N ALA A 132 -0.34 -19.21 -6.05
CA ALA A 132 0.00 -18.06 -6.88
C ALA A 132 -0.95 -16.89 -6.62
N ILE A 133 -0.39 -15.68 -6.66
CA ILE A 133 -1.16 -14.43 -6.72
C ILE A 133 -0.87 -13.71 -8.03
N PHE A 134 -1.91 -13.15 -8.63
CA PHE A 134 -1.83 -12.30 -9.82
C PHE A 134 -2.07 -10.87 -9.40
N ILE A 135 -1.19 -9.96 -9.83
CA ILE A 135 -1.19 -8.55 -9.44
C ILE A 135 -1.02 -7.68 -10.68
N ASN A 136 -1.77 -6.58 -10.81
CA ASN A 136 -1.50 -5.62 -11.88
C ASN A 136 -0.48 -4.57 -11.44
N ILE A 137 0.44 -4.29 -12.37
CA ILE A 137 1.27 -3.09 -12.38
C ILE A 137 0.62 -2.15 -13.38
N GLN A 138 -0.01 -1.08 -12.91
CA GLN A 138 -0.69 -0.12 -13.79
C GLN A 138 0.25 1.05 -14.14
N HIS A 139 0.13 1.52 -15.38
CA HIS A 139 0.71 2.76 -15.92
C HIS A 139 2.18 3.08 -15.56
N PRO A 140 3.11 2.11 -15.54
CA PRO A 140 4.51 2.41 -15.26
C PRO A 140 5.03 3.52 -16.18
N GLY A 141 5.66 4.53 -15.58
CA GLY A 141 6.18 5.68 -16.30
C GLY A 141 5.15 6.77 -16.64
N GLU A 142 4.00 6.82 -15.96
CA GLU A 142 2.95 7.83 -16.20
C GLU A 142 3.45 9.28 -16.17
N THR A 143 4.51 9.54 -15.41
CA THR A 143 5.15 10.86 -15.27
C THR A 143 6.05 11.23 -16.46
N THR A 144 6.14 10.38 -17.49
CA THR A 144 6.84 10.71 -18.74
C THR A 144 6.13 11.87 -19.42
N LEU A 145 6.81 13.01 -19.54
CA LEU A 145 6.26 14.20 -20.20
C LEU A 145 5.87 13.89 -21.66
N LEU A 146 4.77 14.48 -22.13
CA LEU A 146 4.30 14.32 -23.51
C LEU A 146 5.38 14.68 -24.54
N ALA A 147 6.23 15.67 -24.26
CA ALA A 147 7.34 16.05 -25.13
C ALA A 147 8.40 14.94 -25.31
N ASN A 148 8.46 13.99 -24.37
CA ASN A 148 9.49 12.95 -24.32
C ASN A 148 9.02 11.61 -24.90
N ILE A 149 7.74 11.47 -25.29
CA ILE A 149 7.15 10.17 -25.69
C ILE A 149 7.81 9.56 -26.94
N ALA A 150 8.44 10.39 -27.78
CA ALA A 150 9.15 9.96 -28.98
C ALA A 150 10.60 9.52 -28.72
N THR A 151 11.14 9.74 -27.52
CA THR A 151 12.55 9.50 -27.18
C THR A 151 12.64 8.48 -26.04
N PRO A 152 12.81 7.17 -26.32
CA PRO A 152 12.69 6.13 -25.29
C PRO A 152 13.71 6.20 -24.14
N SER A 153 14.85 6.88 -24.32
CA SER A 153 15.82 7.14 -23.25
C SER A 153 15.33 8.15 -22.21
N LEU A 154 14.25 8.90 -22.50
CA LEU A 154 13.65 9.91 -21.62
C LEU A 154 12.40 9.41 -20.88
N TYR A 155 12.04 8.12 -21.03
CA TYR A 155 10.93 7.55 -20.28
C TYR A 155 11.27 7.46 -18.79
N THR A 156 10.33 7.83 -17.93
CA THR A 156 10.53 7.79 -16.47
C THR A 156 10.55 6.36 -15.93
N SER A 157 10.00 5.41 -16.68
CA SER A 157 10.11 3.97 -16.45
C SER A 157 10.38 3.25 -17.75
N GLN A 158 11.13 2.14 -17.68
CA GLN A 158 11.35 1.21 -18.78
C GLN A 158 10.81 -0.19 -18.43
N TRP A 159 10.01 -0.31 -17.37
CA TRP A 159 9.46 -1.59 -16.95
C TRP A 159 8.42 -2.11 -17.95
N PRO A 160 8.42 -3.40 -18.32
CA PRO A 160 9.18 -4.49 -17.70
C PRO A 160 10.50 -4.83 -18.41
N SER A 161 10.89 -4.11 -19.46
CA SER A 161 12.07 -4.42 -20.27
C SER A 161 13.38 -4.38 -19.47
N ASN A 162 13.53 -3.38 -18.59
CA ASN A 162 14.68 -3.26 -17.70
C ASN A 162 14.73 -4.35 -16.60
N ALA A 163 13.66 -5.13 -16.45
CA ALA A 163 13.62 -6.34 -15.62
C ALA A 163 13.83 -7.63 -16.45
N GLY A 164 14.20 -7.52 -17.73
CA GLY A 164 14.47 -8.65 -18.62
C GLY A 164 13.25 -9.21 -19.35
N TYR A 165 12.11 -8.51 -19.32
CA TYR A 165 10.87 -8.98 -19.95
C TYR A 165 10.44 -8.09 -21.12
N GLY A 166 10.28 -8.69 -22.30
CA GLY A 166 9.93 -7.99 -23.53
C GLY A 166 11.11 -7.28 -24.19
N ALA A 167 10.83 -6.53 -25.26
CA ALA A 167 11.85 -5.84 -26.05
C ALA A 167 11.59 -4.32 -26.11
N GLY A 168 12.65 -3.54 -26.35
CA GLY A 168 12.62 -2.08 -26.39
C GLY A 168 12.51 -1.46 -24.99
N ASN A 169 12.28 -0.14 -24.92
CA ASN A 169 12.28 0.60 -23.65
C ASN A 169 10.89 1.12 -23.24
N ARG A 170 9.86 0.92 -24.08
CA ARG A 170 8.52 1.48 -23.81
C ARG A 170 7.90 0.81 -22.60
N PRO A 171 7.51 1.57 -21.56
CA PRO A 171 6.90 0.96 -20.40
C PRO A 171 5.51 0.41 -20.75
N ARG A 172 5.11 -0.64 -20.05
CA ARG A 172 3.86 -1.37 -20.31
C ARG A 172 3.20 -1.76 -19.01
N SER A 173 1.92 -1.42 -18.83
CA SER A 173 1.10 -2.05 -17.80
C SER A 173 1.08 -3.56 -18.04
N ALA A 174 1.10 -4.35 -16.97
CA ALA A 174 1.00 -5.81 -17.08
C ALA A 174 0.46 -6.45 -15.80
N THR A 175 -0.12 -7.63 -15.95
CA THR A 175 -0.42 -8.53 -14.84
C THR A 175 0.77 -9.45 -14.61
N ILE A 176 1.33 -9.42 -13.41
CA ILE A 176 2.39 -10.34 -12.98
C ILE A 176 1.79 -11.49 -12.18
N VAL A 177 2.50 -12.63 -12.16
CA VAL A 177 2.20 -13.76 -11.29
C VAL A 177 3.36 -13.95 -10.32
N ILE A 178 3.06 -14.10 -9.03
CA ILE A 178 4.04 -14.37 -7.98
C ILE A 178 3.76 -15.74 -7.40
N THR A 179 4.80 -16.57 -7.33
CA THR A 179 4.82 -17.90 -6.73
C THR A 179 5.99 -18.00 -5.74
N LYS A 180 5.89 -18.88 -4.74
CA LYS A 180 7.06 -19.22 -3.91
C LYS A 180 7.96 -20.19 -4.69
N ASN A 181 9.28 -20.04 -4.53
CA ASN A 181 10.27 -20.93 -5.14
C ASN A 181 10.12 -22.40 -4.72
N ASP A 182 9.59 -22.65 -3.52
CA ASP A 182 9.33 -23.98 -2.98
C ASP A 182 7.96 -24.55 -3.42
N GLY A 183 7.17 -23.80 -4.20
CA GLY A 183 5.82 -24.19 -4.60
C GLY A 183 4.78 -24.20 -3.46
N GLY A 184 5.13 -23.64 -2.30
CA GLY A 184 4.26 -23.48 -1.14
C GLY A 184 3.19 -22.41 -1.33
N LYS A 185 2.27 -22.31 -0.37
CA LYS A 185 1.23 -21.28 -0.36
C LYS A 185 1.81 -19.90 -0.10
N ILE A 186 1.33 -18.89 -0.82
CA ILE A 186 1.72 -17.50 -0.57
C ILE A 186 1.33 -17.09 0.85
N GLY A 187 2.24 -16.42 1.55
CA GLY A 187 1.97 -15.90 2.90
C GLY A 187 2.06 -16.93 4.02
N THR A 188 2.61 -18.11 3.76
CA THR A 188 2.94 -19.16 4.76
C THR A 188 4.43 -19.25 5.03
#